data_AF-A0A7M7PL51-F1
#
_entry.id   AF-A0A7M7PL51-F1
#
_cell.length_a   1.000
_cell.length_b   1.000
_cell.length_c   1.000
_cell.angle_alpha   90.00
_cell.angle_beta   90.00
_cell.angle_gamma   90.00
#
_symmetry.space_group_name_H-M   'P 1'
#
loop_
_entity.id
_entity.type
_entity.pdbx_description
1 polymer ?
#
loop_
_entity_poly.entity_id
_entity_poly.type
_entity_poly.pdbx_seq_one_letter_code
_entity_poly.pdbx_strand_id
1 'polypeptide(L)'
;MQDVTEITEIIMALEDEQILAGNPPEDEEEEEEEEEEEDEDLVDPRDKIREDCEATGHCAALKETFDACTDRVSAKSNTEETCTEEFFDFLHCVDHCTAPQTFKHYK
;
A
#
# COMPACT_ATOMS: atom_id res chain seq x y z
N MET A 1 27.09 -26.00 -13.32
CA MET A 1 26.92 -25.81 -11.87
C MET A 1 28.11 -25.00 -11.36
N GLN A 2 28.19 -23.73 -11.74
CA GLN A 2 29.32 -22.88 -11.37
C GLN A 2 28.98 -21.38 -11.36
N ASP A 3 27.69 -21.00 -11.21
CA ASP A 3 27.27 -19.58 -11.21
C ASP A 3 26.21 -19.23 -10.14
N VAL A 4 25.76 -20.16 -9.29
CA VAL A 4 24.71 -19.87 -8.28
C VAL A 4 25.30 -19.37 -6.96
N THR A 5 26.51 -19.83 -6.62
CA THR A 5 27.27 -19.36 -5.45
C THR A 5 27.74 -17.91 -5.62
N GLU A 6 28.16 -17.51 -6.82
CA GLU A 6 28.61 -16.14 -7.12
C GLU A 6 27.43 -15.16 -7.05
N ILE A 7 26.24 -15.58 -7.52
CA ILE A 7 25.00 -14.79 -7.36
C ILE A 7 24.62 -14.66 -5.88
N THR A 8 24.81 -15.71 -5.06
CA THR A 8 24.50 -15.65 -3.63
C THR A 8 25.49 -14.76 -2.88
N GLU A 9 26.78 -14.78 -3.22
CA GLU A 9 27.80 -13.86 -2.68
C GLU A 9 27.53 -12.41 -3.07
N ILE A 10 27.05 -12.16 -4.29
CA ILE A 10 26.63 -10.82 -4.74
C ILE A 10 25.38 -10.36 -4.00
N ILE A 11 24.38 -11.23 -3.77
CA ILE A 11 23.17 -10.88 -2.99
C ILE A 11 23.53 -10.54 -1.54
N MET A 12 24.38 -11.34 -0.89
CA MET A 12 24.85 -11.06 0.47
C MET A 12 25.69 -9.77 0.54
N ALA A 13 26.49 -9.47 -0.49
CA ALA A 13 27.28 -8.23 -0.56
C ALA A 13 26.45 -6.98 -0.87
N LEU A 14 25.27 -7.13 -1.49
CA LEU A 14 24.35 -6.02 -1.79
C LEU A 14 23.43 -5.67 -0.61
N GLU A 15 23.23 -6.60 0.33
CA GLU A 15 22.47 -6.36 1.56
C GLU A 15 23.23 -5.47 2.57
N ASP A 16 24.56 -5.35 2.45
CA ASP A 16 25.41 -4.64 3.41
C ASP A 16 25.78 -3.18 3.04
N GLU A 17 25.42 -2.66 1.85
CA GLU A 17 25.90 -1.30 1.47
C GLU A 17 24.85 -0.26 1.06
N GLN A 18 23.53 -0.51 1.06
CA GLN A 18 22.56 0.58 0.84
C GLN A 18 21.21 0.44 1.57
N ILE A 19 21.19 0.76 2.87
CA ILE A 19 20.05 1.45 3.50
C ILE A 19 20.60 2.59 4.38
N LEU A 20 20.32 3.82 3.92
CA LEU A 20 20.29 5.10 4.66
C LEU A 20 21.58 5.59 5.36
N ALA A 21 22.23 6.53 4.70
CA ALA A 21 23.04 7.56 5.36
C ALA A 21 22.20 8.28 6.43
N GLY A 22 22.52 8.00 7.70
CA GLY A 22 21.90 8.67 8.85
C GLY A 22 22.24 7.98 10.16
N ASN A 23 23.52 8.00 10.56
CA ASN A 23 23.92 7.63 11.91
C ASN A 23 24.26 8.92 12.71
N PRO A 24 23.28 9.59 13.34
CA PRO A 24 23.55 10.53 14.41
C PRO A 24 23.84 9.76 15.72
N PRO A 25 24.74 10.26 16.58
CA PRO A 25 25.21 9.54 17.77
C PRO A 25 24.11 9.38 18.83
N GLU A 26 24.21 8.25 19.54
CA GLU A 26 23.49 7.89 20.77
C GLU A 26 23.72 8.93 21.88
N ASP A 27 22.65 9.50 22.42
CA ASP A 27 22.52 9.95 23.81
C ASP A 27 21.05 10.31 24.11
N GLU A 28 20.61 9.98 25.33
CA GLU A 28 19.32 10.25 25.98
C GLU A 28 18.24 9.16 25.87
N GLU A 29 18.43 8.12 26.70
CA GLU A 29 17.37 7.28 27.29
C GLU A 29 16.40 8.15 28.13
N GLU A 30 15.18 7.60 28.33
CA GLU A 30 14.12 8.00 29.26
C GLU A 30 13.04 8.97 28.73
N GLU A 31 11.98 8.40 28.13
CA GLU A 31 10.56 8.64 28.46
C GLU A 31 9.68 7.77 27.54
N GLU A 32 9.74 6.44 27.75
CA GLU A 32 8.66 5.53 27.35
C GLU A 32 7.81 5.23 28.60
N GLU A 33 6.53 4.94 28.39
CA GLU A 33 5.49 4.60 29.38
C GLU A 33 4.63 5.78 29.86
N GLU A 34 3.54 6.10 29.13
CA GLU A 34 2.17 6.36 29.67
C GLU A 34 1.15 6.99 28.65
N GLU A 35 1.16 6.64 27.35
CA GLU A 35 0.07 7.08 26.42
C GLU A 35 -0.50 5.98 25.50
N GLU A 36 -0.43 4.69 25.85
CA GLU A 36 -0.89 3.60 24.95
C GLU A 36 -2.39 3.21 25.06
N GLU A 37 -3.20 3.88 25.87
CA GLU A 37 -4.59 3.44 26.18
C GLU A 37 -5.71 4.38 25.66
N GLU A 38 -5.41 5.33 24.76
CA GLU A 38 -6.44 6.20 24.15
C GLU A 38 -6.57 6.09 22.61
N ASP A 39 -5.70 5.33 21.93
CA ASP A 39 -5.67 5.26 20.45
C ASP A 39 -6.58 4.18 19.83
N GLU A 40 -7.17 3.27 20.62
CA GLU A 40 -7.96 2.15 20.06
C GLU A 40 -9.30 2.58 19.44
N ASP A 41 -9.79 3.80 19.72
CA ASP A 41 -11.10 4.30 19.26
C ASP A 41 -11.02 5.34 18.13
N LEU A 42 -9.83 5.76 17.69
CA LEU A 42 -9.68 6.77 16.64
C LEU A 42 -9.85 6.15 15.24
N VAL A 43 -11.09 6.11 14.74
CA VAL A 43 -11.41 5.62 13.38
C VAL A 43 -11.40 6.78 12.37
N ASP A 44 -10.64 6.64 11.28
CA ASP A 44 -10.63 7.59 10.17
C ASP A 44 -12.01 7.61 9.45
N PRO A 45 -12.73 8.74 9.44
CA PRO A 45 -14.00 8.86 8.71
C PRO A 45 -13.88 8.51 7.22
N ARG A 46 -12.71 8.69 6.61
CA ARG A 46 -12.45 8.36 5.21
C ARG A 46 -12.62 6.88 4.92
N ASP A 47 -12.31 5.98 5.84
CA ASP A 47 -12.37 4.55 5.55
C ASP A 47 -13.81 4.07 5.29
N LYS A 48 -14.76 4.55 6.09
CA LYS A 48 -16.20 4.29 5.84
C LYS A 48 -16.68 4.92 4.54
N ILE A 49 -16.27 6.16 4.27
CA ILE A 49 -16.64 6.87 3.03
C ILE A 49 -16.09 6.13 1.81
N ARG A 50 -14.87 5.61 1.91
CA ARG A 50 -14.23 4.84 0.84
C ARG A 50 -15.01 3.57 0.57
N GLU A 51 -15.37 2.80 1.61
CA GLU A 51 -16.19 1.58 1.49
C GLU A 51 -17.54 1.86 0.80
N ASP A 52 -18.24 2.92 1.21
CA ASP A 52 -19.49 3.35 0.59
C ASP A 52 -19.31 3.74 -0.88
N CYS A 53 -18.20 4.42 -1.21
CA CYS A 53 -17.87 4.83 -2.58
C CYS A 53 -17.48 3.65 -3.48
N GLU A 54 -16.75 2.67 -2.95
CA GLU A 54 -16.41 1.42 -3.65
C GLU A 54 -17.67 0.62 -4.01
N ALA A 55 -18.70 0.64 -3.16
CA ALA A 55 -19.96 -0.04 -3.38
C ALA A 55 -20.90 0.67 -4.39
N THR A 56 -20.54 1.86 -4.88
CA THR A 56 -21.34 2.54 -5.91
C THR A 56 -21.33 1.75 -7.22
N GLY A 57 -22.45 1.73 -7.95
CA GLY A 57 -22.58 0.86 -9.13
C GLY A 57 -21.52 1.08 -10.22
N HIS A 58 -21.00 2.30 -10.38
CA HIS A 58 -19.93 2.56 -11.34
C HIS A 58 -18.56 2.07 -10.82
N CYS A 59 -18.19 2.40 -9.59
CA CYS A 59 -16.90 1.99 -9.03
C CYS A 59 -16.85 0.48 -8.77
N ALA A 60 -17.97 -0.15 -8.39
CA ALA A 60 -18.09 -1.59 -8.23
C ALA A 60 -17.83 -2.34 -9.54
N ALA A 61 -18.35 -1.86 -10.68
CA ALA A 61 -18.09 -2.45 -11.98
C ALA A 61 -16.62 -2.33 -12.41
N LEU A 62 -15.97 -1.21 -12.09
CA LEU A 62 -14.53 -1.03 -12.32
C LEU A 62 -13.71 -1.93 -11.40
N LYS A 63 -14.14 -2.10 -10.14
CA LYS A 63 -13.54 -3.06 -9.20
C LYS A 63 -13.64 -4.50 -9.72
N GLU A 64 -14.80 -4.92 -10.23
CA GLU A 64 -14.96 -6.24 -10.86
C GLU A 64 -14.00 -6.44 -12.05
N THR A 65 -13.76 -5.38 -12.83
CA THR A 65 -12.82 -5.42 -13.96
C THR A 65 -11.37 -5.54 -13.48
N PHE A 66 -11.00 -4.79 -12.44
CA PHE A 66 -9.70 -4.88 -11.79
C PHE A 66 -9.46 -6.26 -11.15
N ASP A 67 -10.44 -6.80 -10.43
CA ASP A 67 -10.37 -8.12 -9.82
C ASP A 67 -10.19 -9.20 -10.89
N ALA A 68 -10.92 -9.10 -12.01
CA ALA A 68 -10.77 -10.02 -13.14
C ALA A 68 -9.40 -9.94 -13.84
N CYS A 69 -8.79 -8.75 -13.91
CA CYS A 69 -7.41 -8.62 -14.36
C CYS A 69 -6.45 -9.28 -13.36
N THR A 70 -6.63 -9.01 -12.07
CA THR A 70 -5.79 -9.53 -11.00
C THR A 70 -5.78 -11.05 -11.01
N ASP A 71 -6.96 -11.69 -11.09
CA ASP A 71 -7.09 -13.14 -11.19
C ASP A 71 -6.34 -13.70 -12.42
N ARG A 72 -6.44 -13.02 -13.57
CA ARG A 72 -5.78 -13.42 -14.81
C ARG A 72 -4.25 -13.31 -14.72
N VAL A 73 -3.73 -12.24 -14.11
CA VAL A 73 -2.30 -12.00 -13.94
C VAL A 73 -1.72 -12.96 -12.90
N SER A 74 -2.39 -13.13 -11.76
CA SER A 74 -1.98 -14.05 -10.70
C SER A 74 -1.99 -15.52 -11.12
N ALA A 75 -2.82 -15.90 -12.10
CA ALA A 75 -2.84 -17.26 -12.65
C ALA A 75 -1.66 -17.57 -13.59
N LYS A 76 -0.89 -16.57 -14.04
CA LYS A 76 0.22 -16.74 -14.99
C LYS A 76 1.55 -16.80 -14.24
N SER A 77 2.34 -17.84 -14.53
CA SER A 77 3.68 -17.99 -13.91
C SER A 77 4.74 -17.04 -14.49
N ASN A 78 4.55 -16.56 -15.72
CA ASN A 78 5.42 -15.58 -16.37
C ASN A 78 4.57 -14.70 -17.29
N THR A 79 4.41 -13.43 -16.93
CA THR A 79 3.69 -12.45 -17.75
C THR A 79 4.26 -11.06 -17.51
N GLU A 80 4.26 -10.22 -18.55
CA GLU A 80 4.56 -8.78 -18.46
C GLU A 80 3.29 -7.93 -18.33
N GLU A 81 2.12 -8.57 -18.30
CA GLU A 81 0.83 -7.91 -18.12
C GLU A 81 0.73 -7.34 -16.69
N THR A 82 0.23 -6.10 -16.58
CA THR A 82 -0.04 -5.45 -15.30
C THR A 82 -1.48 -4.93 -15.29
N CYS A 83 -2.12 -4.91 -14.11
CA CYS A 83 -3.48 -4.40 -13.93
C CYS A 83 -3.52 -2.90 -13.57
N THR A 84 -2.50 -2.15 -14.00
CA THR A 84 -2.29 -0.75 -13.61
C THR A 84 -3.37 0.16 -14.19
N GLU A 85 -3.84 -0.14 -15.41
CA GLU A 85 -4.92 0.60 -16.06
C GLU A 85 -6.22 0.46 -15.27
N GLU A 86 -6.66 -0.77 -15.02
CA GLU A 86 -7.88 -1.06 -14.27
C GLU A 86 -7.82 -0.53 -12.84
N PHE A 87 -6.64 -0.57 -12.22
CA PHE A 87 -6.40 -0.01 -10.90
C PHE A 87 -6.59 1.51 -10.89
N PHE A 88 -6.03 2.24 -11.86
CA PHE A 88 -6.20 3.70 -11.93
C PHE A 88 -7.63 4.10 -12.28
N ASP A 89 -8.33 3.33 -13.11
CA ASP A 89 -9.75 3.59 -13.40
C ASP A 89 -10.61 3.43 -12.14
N PHE A 90 -10.40 2.35 -11.38
CA PHE A 90 -11.08 2.13 -10.11
C PHE A 90 -10.77 3.24 -9.09
N LEU A 91 -9.49 3.54 -8.88
CA LEU A 91 -9.07 4.61 -7.96
C LEU A 91 -9.65 5.97 -8.35
N HIS A 92 -9.62 6.32 -9.63
CA HIS A 92 -10.18 7.59 -10.11
C HIS A 92 -11.66 7.72 -9.75
N CYS A 93 -12.43 6.65 -9.91
CA CYS A 93 -13.84 6.61 -9.53
C CYS A 93 -14.03 6.81 -8.02
N VAL A 94 -13.29 6.04 -7.21
CA VAL A 94 -13.39 6.09 -5.74
C VAL A 94 -12.97 7.45 -5.20
N ASP A 95 -11.88 8.03 -5.70
CA ASP A 95 -11.38 9.34 -5.28
C ASP A 95 -12.35 10.47 -5.65
N HIS A 96 -12.93 10.41 -6.85
CA HIS A 96 -13.94 11.37 -7.28
C HIS A 96 -15.16 11.38 -6.34
N CYS A 97 -15.54 10.21 -5.84
CA CYS A 97 -16.62 10.05 -4.86
C CYS A 97 -16.19 10.44 -3.42
N THR A 98 -14.99 10.06 -3.01
CA THR A 98 -14.51 10.12 -1.62
C THR A 98 -14.08 11.53 -1.22
N ALA A 99 -13.36 12.24 -2.10
CA ALA A 99 -12.79 13.56 -1.80
C ALA A 99 -13.83 14.58 -1.27
N PRO A 100 -14.95 14.87 -1.95
CA PRO A 100 -15.90 15.89 -1.49
C PRO A 100 -16.61 15.52 -0.18
N GLN A 101 -16.66 14.23 0.18
CA GLN A 101 -17.28 13.77 1.42
C GLN A 101 -16.28 13.85 2.57
N THR A 102 -15.06 13.39 2.33
CA THR A 102 -13.97 13.37 3.29
C THR A 102 -13.63 14.77 3.83
N PHE A 103 -13.56 15.78 2.95
CA PHE A 103 -13.31 17.18 3.37
C PHE A 103 -14.45 17.82 4.18
N LYS A 104 -15.59 17.14 4.38
CA LYS A 104 -16.63 17.59 5.32
C LYS A 104 -16.34 17.13 6.76
N HIS A 105 -15.51 16.12 6.93
CA HIS A 105 -15.16 15.55 8.23
C HIS A 105 -13.89 16.18 8.80
N TYR A 106 -12.94 16.54 7.95
CA TYR A 106 -11.71 17.22 8.36
C TYR A 106 -11.94 18.74 8.43
N LYS A 107 -11.41 19.38 9.48
CA LYS A 107 -11.49 20.83 9.74
C LYS A 107 -10.18 21.52 9.40
#